data_AF-A0A533RXH1-F1
#
_entry.id   AF-A0A533RXH1-F1
#
_cell.length_a   1.000
_cell.length_b   1.000
_cell.length_c   1.000
_cell.angle_alpha   90.00
_cell.angle_beta   90.00
_cell.angle_gamma   90.00
#
_symmetry.space_group_name_H-M   'P 1'
#
loop_
_entity.id
_entity.type
_entity.pdbx_description
1 polymer ?
#
loop_
_entity_poly.entity_id
_entity_poly.type
_entity_poly.pdbx_seq_one_letter_code
_entity_poly.pdbx_strand_id
1 'polypeptide(L)'
;MSVSPQHVQAFPTFFAPGERIAPEEVSRAAKRASCDPVIRVVLQSVLGYVLILNKNRQILAGNEELLGLMGVKEKESLLGRRPGEALMCVHAKEGPSGCGTSRHCKACGAVLAILSALGTDQPAQGECHLCSEVGGKFHCAEFRVNATPINIAGEKCLVFVLVDISGQKRREALERIFIHDLRNSVTGLLGWGDLLETGSTEKAAKSMIQLSREIGLVLEEHAALMHAESGELCVSLAEVSVEEIFDTVSAALICTEAARGKR
;
A
#
# COMPACT_ATOMS: atom_id res chain seq x y z
N MET A 1 -28.69 33.25 -32.09
CA MET A 1 -27.26 32.94 -32.23
C MET A 1 -27.05 31.52 -31.75
N SER A 2 -27.04 30.58 -32.68
CA SER A 2 -26.91 29.14 -32.45
C SER A 2 -25.46 28.83 -32.07
N VAL A 3 -25.25 28.46 -30.79
CA VAL A 3 -23.97 27.93 -30.34
C VAL A 3 -23.85 26.52 -30.88
N SER A 4 -22.97 26.32 -31.84
CA SER A 4 -22.62 25.01 -32.40
C SER A 4 -22.11 24.09 -31.30
N PRO A 5 -22.54 22.82 -31.24
CA PRO A 5 -22.02 21.86 -30.27
C PRO A 5 -20.55 21.57 -30.61
N GLN A 6 -19.65 21.97 -29.71
CA GLN A 6 -18.25 21.57 -29.77
C GLN A 6 -18.18 20.04 -29.76
N HIS A 7 -17.46 19.47 -30.72
CA HIS A 7 -17.24 18.04 -30.86
C HIS A 7 -16.62 17.47 -29.57
N VAL A 8 -17.43 16.83 -28.72
CA VAL A 8 -16.92 16.01 -27.61
C VAL A 8 -16.38 14.73 -28.23
N GLN A 9 -15.07 14.68 -28.44
CA GLN A 9 -14.39 13.47 -28.89
C GLN A 9 -14.60 12.38 -27.83
N ALA A 10 -15.32 11.32 -28.16
CA ALA A 10 -15.60 10.24 -27.22
C ALA A 10 -14.32 9.43 -26.96
N PHE A 11 -13.82 9.49 -25.72
CA PHE A 11 -12.63 8.73 -25.32
C PHE A 11 -13.04 7.33 -24.83
N PRO A 12 -12.43 6.25 -25.36
CA PRO A 12 -12.75 4.90 -24.91
C PRO A 12 -12.36 4.72 -23.44
N THR A 13 -13.25 4.11 -22.66
CA THR A 13 -13.06 3.82 -21.23
C THR A 13 -13.92 2.65 -20.76
N PHE A 14 -13.44 1.90 -19.77
CA PHE A 14 -14.22 0.88 -19.05
C PHE A 14 -14.76 1.37 -17.70
N PHE A 15 -14.32 2.54 -17.22
CA PHE A 15 -14.73 3.06 -15.91
C PHE A 15 -14.76 4.59 -15.83
N ALA A 16 -13.62 5.25 -15.56
CA ALA A 16 -13.59 6.70 -15.38
C ALA A 16 -13.63 7.45 -16.73
N PRO A 17 -14.22 8.65 -16.82
CA PRO A 17 -14.28 9.42 -18.06
C PRO A 17 -12.88 9.65 -18.67
N GLY A 18 -12.71 9.38 -19.97
CA GLY A 18 -11.41 9.34 -20.64
C GLY A 18 -10.82 10.70 -21.01
N GLU A 19 -11.64 11.76 -20.97
CA GLU A 19 -11.36 13.11 -21.45
C GLU A 19 -10.12 13.73 -20.78
N ARG A 20 -9.39 14.53 -21.56
CA ARG A 20 -8.22 15.30 -21.14
C ARG A 20 -8.29 16.70 -21.74
N ILE A 21 -7.69 17.67 -21.05
CA ILE A 21 -7.39 18.98 -21.63
C ILE A 21 -6.03 18.93 -22.33
N ALA A 22 -5.82 19.82 -23.29
CA ALA A 22 -4.60 19.83 -24.10
C ALA A 22 -3.36 20.25 -23.25
N PRO A 23 -2.13 19.85 -23.63
CA PRO A 23 -0.92 20.17 -22.87
C PRO A 23 -0.71 21.67 -22.57
N GLU A 24 -1.10 22.54 -23.50
CA GLU A 24 -1.04 24.00 -23.33
C GLU A 24 -2.00 24.48 -22.24
N GLU A 25 -3.18 23.87 -22.13
CA GLU A 25 -4.16 24.18 -21.09
C GLU A 25 -3.69 23.66 -19.72
N VAL A 26 -3.10 22.45 -19.70
CA VAL A 26 -2.44 21.92 -18.50
C VAL A 26 -1.36 22.88 -18.02
N SER A 27 -0.48 23.34 -18.91
CA SER A 27 0.60 24.26 -18.55
C SER A 27 0.07 25.58 -17.96
N ARG A 28 -1.02 26.13 -18.54
CA ARG A 28 -1.68 27.33 -18.00
C ARG A 28 -2.28 27.08 -16.62
N ALA A 29 -2.99 25.98 -16.43
CA ALA A 29 -3.57 25.61 -15.14
C ALA A 29 -2.50 25.31 -14.07
N ALA A 30 -1.42 24.64 -14.45
CA ALA A 30 -0.27 24.36 -13.60
C ALA A 30 0.42 25.63 -13.10
N LYS A 31 0.60 26.64 -13.98
CA LYS A 31 1.11 27.96 -13.57
C LYS A 31 0.22 28.62 -12.53
N ARG A 32 -1.10 28.60 -12.73
CA ARG A 32 -2.05 29.16 -11.76
C ARG A 32 -1.98 28.44 -10.41
N ALA A 33 -1.99 27.11 -10.42
CA ALA A 33 -1.86 26.30 -9.20
C ALA A 33 -0.54 26.58 -8.47
N SER A 34 0.57 26.74 -9.20
CA SER A 34 1.89 27.01 -8.61
C SER A 34 2.01 28.43 -8.04
N CYS A 35 1.27 29.40 -8.59
CA CYS A 35 1.25 30.77 -8.08
C CYS A 35 0.27 30.97 -6.91
N ASP A 36 -0.63 30.02 -6.65
CA ASP A 36 -1.58 30.11 -5.56
C ASP A 36 -0.88 29.89 -4.19
N PRO A 37 -0.94 30.86 -3.26
CA PRO A 37 -0.27 30.76 -1.96
C PRO A 37 -0.76 29.58 -1.12
N VAL A 38 -2.04 29.24 -1.17
CA VAL A 38 -2.63 28.13 -0.41
C VAL A 38 -2.07 26.81 -0.94
N ILE A 39 -2.03 26.65 -2.25
CA ILE A 39 -1.47 25.45 -2.89
C ILE A 39 0.01 25.28 -2.53
N ARG A 40 0.80 26.36 -2.58
CA ARG A 40 2.22 26.31 -2.19
C ARG A 40 2.39 25.82 -0.75
N VAL A 41 1.60 26.37 0.19
CA VAL A 41 1.65 25.94 1.60
C VAL A 41 1.25 24.47 1.74
N VAL A 42 0.18 24.03 1.06
CA VAL A 42 -0.27 22.63 1.08
C VAL A 42 0.83 21.68 0.58
N LEU A 43 1.44 21.98 -0.57
CA LEU A 43 2.52 21.15 -1.14
C LEU A 43 3.77 21.10 -0.26
N GLN A 44 4.02 22.11 0.57
CA GLN A 44 5.20 22.19 1.43
C GLN A 44 4.96 21.67 2.86
N SER A 45 3.70 21.59 3.30
CA SER A 45 3.38 21.32 4.72
C SER A 45 2.73 19.96 4.94
N VAL A 46 2.09 19.37 3.92
CA VAL A 46 1.38 18.11 4.05
C VAL A 46 2.34 16.94 3.87
N LEU A 47 2.35 16.03 4.84
CA LEU A 47 3.11 14.78 4.78
C LEU A 47 2.52 13.81 3.76
N GLY A 48 3.38 13.03 3.12
CA GLY A 48 3.01 12.07 2.08
C GLY A 48 3.18 12.62 0.67
N TYR A 49 2.56 11.97 -0.32
CA TYR A 49 2.61 12.40 -1.71
C TYR A 49 1.40 13.27 -2.04
N VAL A 50 1.64 14.52 -2.43
CA VAL A 50 0.58 15.50 -2.68
C VAL A 50 0.57 15.87 -4.15
N LEU A 51 -0.62 15.88 -4.72
CA LEU A 51 -0.90 16.18 -6.11
C LEU A 51 -2.04 17.20 -6.20
N ILE A 52 -1.89 18.17 -7.09
CA ILE A 52 -3.00 19.02 -7.52
C ILE A 52 -3.50 18.48 -8.85
N LEU A 53 -4.78 18.13 -8.93
CA LEU A 53 -5.39 17.55 -10.12
C LEU A 53 -6.46 18.48 -10.68
N ASN A 54 -6.58 18.54 -12.00
CA ASN A 54 -7.76 19.14 -12.64
C ASN A 54 -8.97 18.18 -12.62
N LYS A 55 -10.13 18.64 -13.09
CA LYS A 55 -11.35 17.82 -13.24
C LYS A 55 -11.18 16.56 -14.14
N ASN A 56 -10.18 16.57 -15.03
CA ASN A 56 -9.82 15.46 -15.91
C ASN A 56 -8.77 14.52 -15.30
N ARG A 57 -8.47 14.71 -14.00
CA ARG A 57 -7.54 13.93 -13.18
C ARG A 57 -6.08 14.08 -13.60
N GLN A 58 -5.76 15.08 -14.40
CA GLN A 58 -4.39 15.38 -14.83
C GLN A 58 -3.69 16.22 -13.79
N ILE A 59 -2.43 15.90 -13.55
CA ILE A 59 -1.56 16.56 -12.58
C ILE A 59 -1.22 17.97 -13.07
N LEU A 60 -1.42 18.93 -12.18
CA LEU A 60 -1.09 20.36 -12.33
C LEU A 60 0.11 20.75 -11.48
N ALA A 61 0.31 20.10 -10.33
CA ALA A 61 1.44 20.31 -9.43
C ALA A 61 1.61 19.11 -8.49
N GLY A 62 2.78 18.97 -7.86
CA GLY A 62 3.04 17.98 -6.82
C GLY A 62 4.21 18.38 -5.93
N ASN A 63 4.30 17.76 -4.75
CA ASN A 63 5.38 18.01 -3.80
C ASN A 63 6.67 17.25 -4.15
N GLU A 64 7.76 17.58 -3.47
CA GLU A 64 9.09 17.06 -3.81
C GLU A 64 9.26 15.60 -3.42
N GLU A 65 8.57 15.15 -2.38
CA GLU A 65 8.50 13.76 -1.95
C GLU A 65 8.04 12.84 -3.09
N LEU A 66 7.05 13.29 -3.88
CA LEU A 66 6.56 12.54 -5.03
C LEU A 66 7.62 12.43 -6.15
N LEU A 67 8.40 13.50 -6.38
CA LEU A 67 9.48 13.48 -7.39
C LEU A 67 10.55 12.47 -7.01
N GLY A 68 10.91 12.44 -5.72
CA GLY A 68 11.83 11.46 -5.15
C GLY A 68 11.36 10.02 -5.38
N LEU A 69 10.08 9.73 -5.09
CA LEU A 69 9.50 8.39 -5.29
C LEU A 69 9.60 7.91 -6.75
N MET A 70 9.37 8.80 -7.71
CA MET A 70 9.37 8.42 -9.13
C MET A 70 10.77 8.43 -9.76
N GLY A 71 11.80 8.90 -9.04
CA GLY A 71 13.15 9.06 -9.59
C GLY A 71 13.24 10.09 -10.71
N VAL A 72 12.33 11.07 -10.77
CA VAL A 72 12.31 12.09 -11.82
C VAL A 72 12.82 13.42 -11.28
N LYS A 73 13.77 14.02 -12.00
CA LYS A 73 14.40 15.29 -11.60
C LYS A 73 13.59 16.53 -11.98
N GLU A 74 12.68 16.41 -12.95
CA GLU A 74 11.96 17.54 -13.55
C GLU A 74 10.47 17.50 -13.23
N LYS A 75 9.97 18.57 -12.58
CA LYS A 75 8.56 18.76 -12.21
C LYS A 75 7.66 18.78 -13.46
N GLU A 76 8.19 19.24 -14.59
CA GLU A 76 7.51 19.40 -15.86
C GLU A 76 7.07 18.06 -16.45
N SER A 77 7.81 16.99 -16.19
CA SER A 77 7.50 15.64 -16.68
C SER A 77 6.22 15.04 -16.07
N LEU A 78 5.75 15.59 -14.94
CA LEU A 78 4.52 15.16 -14.28
C LEU A 78 3.27 15.77 -14.90
N LEU A 79 3.41 16.97 -15.45
CA LEU A 79 2.27 17.78 -15.84
C LEU A 79 1.46 17.08 -16.92
N GLY A 80 0.15 16.98 -16.71
CA GLY A 80 -0.76 16.39 -17.68
C GLY A 80 -0.92 14.88 -17.57
N ARG A 81 -0.01 14.18 -16.86
CA ARG A 81 -0.16 12.76 -16.52
C ARG A 81 -1.24 12.60 -15.45
N ARG A 82 -1.87 11.43 -15.37
CA ARG A 82 -2.76 11.05 -14.26
C ARG A 82 -1.97 10.36 -13.15
N PRO A 83 -2.44 10.31 -11.88
CA PRO A 83 -1.68 9.75 -10.76
C PRO A 83 -1.08 8.36 -11.02
N GLY A 84 -1.88 7.42 -11.53
CA GLY A 84 -1.39 6.07 -11.85
C GLY A 84 -0.40 6.02 -13.03
N GLU A 85 -0.42 6.99 -13.94
CA GLU A 85 0.61 7.10 -14.99
C GLU A 85 1.94 7.60 -14.41
N ALA A 86 1.87 8.60 -13.54
CA ALA A 86 3.02 9.12 -12.81
C ALA A 86 3.69 8.04 -11.94
N LEU A 87 2.88 7.26 -11.24
CA LEU A 87 3.31 6.17 -10.37
C LEU A 87 3.55 4.84 -11.10
N MET A 88 3.52 4.82 -12.44
CA MET A 88 3.82 3.63 -13.25
C MET A 88 2.93 2.41 -12.94
N CYS A 89 1.66 2.66 -12.58
CA CYS A 89 0.69 1.61 -12.27
C CYS A 89 0.54 0.65 -13.45
N VAL A 90 0.62 -0.65 -13.17
CA VAL A 90 0.49 -1.73 -14.17
C VAL A 90 -0.81 -1.66 -14.98
N HIS A 91 -1.90 -1.16 -14.38
CA HIS A 91 -3.20 -1.03 -15.03
C HIS A 91 -3.35 0.26 -15.85
N ALA A 92 -2.43 1.21 -15.74
CA ALA A 92 -2.50 2.45 -16.53
C ALA A 92 -2.33 2.16 -18.03
N LYS A 93 -1.43 1.23 -18.39
CA LYS A 93 -1.20 0.79 -19.79
C LYS A 93 -2.33 -0.07 -20.36
N GLU A 94 -3.14 -0.71 -19.51
CA GLU A 94 -4.27 -1.55 -19.92
C GLU A 94 -5.54 -0.73 -20.20
N GLY A 95 -5.58 0.51 -19.71
CA GLY A 95 -6.70 1.41 -19.91
C GLY A 95 -6.67 2.04 -21.30
N PRO A 96 -7.78 2.01 -22.05
CA PRO A 96 -7.84 2.57 -23.40
C PRO A 96 -7.56 4.09 -23.48
N SER A 97 -7.70 4.82 -22.35
CA SER A 97 -7.29 6.22 -22.22
C SER A 97 -6.40 6.45 -20.99
N GLY A 98 -5.63 5.44 -20.59
CA GLY A 98 -4.68 5.51 -19.48
C GLY A 98 -5.28 5.25 -18.10
N CYS A 99 -4.67 5.83 -17.07
CA CYS A 99 -5.07 5.64 -15.67
C CYS A 99 -6.55 6.01 -15.44
N GLY A 100 -7.25 5.14 -14.70
CA GLY A 100 -8.68 5.25 -14.39
C GLY A 100 -9.61 4.61 -15.41
N THR A 101 -9.09 4.14 -16.55
CA THR A 101 -9.94 3.71 -17.67
C THR A 101 -9.91 2.20 -17.95
N SER A 102 -9.07 1.43 -17.26
CA SER A 102 -9.07 -0.03 -17.36
C SER A 102 -10.24 -0.66 -16.60
N ARG A 103 -10.49 -1.95 -16.82
CA ARG A 103 -11.52 -2.71 -16.09
C ARG A 103 -11.18 -2.84 -14.59
N HIS A 104 -9.89 -2.89 -14.26
CA HIS A 104 -9.38 -2.98 -12.89
C HIS A 104 -9.57 -1.68 -12.11
N CYS A 105 -9.66 -0.53 -12.80
CA CYS A 105 -9.83 0.76 -12.14
C CYS A 105 -11.16 0.90 -11.37
N LYS A 106 -12.16 0.03 -11.60
CA LYS A 106 -13.43 0.00 -10.86
C LYS A 106 -13.25 -0.29 -9.36
N ALA A 107 -12.19 -0.99 -8.99
CA ALA A 107 -11.85 -1.33 -7.62
C ALA A 107 -10.69 -0.49 -7.06
N CYS A 108 -10.20 0.50 -7.82
CA CYS A 108 -9.09 1.35 -7.40
C CYS A 108 -9.61 2.47 -6.48
N GLY A 109 -9.27 2.42 -5.19
CA GLY A 109 -9.71 3.44 -4.22
C GLY A 109 -9.26 4.86 -4.57
N ALA A 110 -8.11 5.03 -5.25
CA ALA A 110 -7.67 6.33 -5.75
C ALA A 110 -8.64 6.91 -6.78
N VAL A 111 -9.04 6.12 -7.78
CA VAL A 111 -9.97 6.58 -8.82
C VAL A 111 -11.35 6.82 -8.22
N LEU A 112 -11.81 5.94 -7.33
CA LEU A 112 -13.11 6.08 -6.64
C LEU A 112 -13.17 7.35 -5.79
N ALA A 113 -12.14 7.63 -4.99
CA ALA A 113 -12.07 8.84 -4.16
C ALA A 113 -12.07 10.11 -5.03
N ILE A 114 -11.26 10.13 -6.09
CA ILE A 114 -11.20 11.27 -7.03
C ILE A 114 -12.57 11.52 -7.69
N LEU A 115 -13.22 10.48 -8.22
CA LEU A 115 -14.52 10.62 -8.87
C LEU A 115 -15.63 11.02 -7.90
N SER A 116 -15.62 10.44 -6.69
CA SER A 116 -16.56 10.80 -5.64
C SER A 116 -16.44 12.28 -5.28
N ALA A 117 -15.21 12.76 -5.00
CA ALA A 117 -14.97 14.16 -4.66
C ALA A 117 -15.35 15.13 -5.78
N LEU A 118 -15.07 14.77 -7.05
CA LEU A 118 -15.50 15.59 -8.20
C LEU A 118 -17.03 15.63 -8.34
N GLY A 119 -17.71 14.51 -8.10
CA GLY A 119 -19.16 14.40 -8.26
C GLY A 119 -19.97 15.04 -7.14
N THR A 120 -19.51 14.91 -5.88
CA THR A 120 -20.23 15.42 -4.70
C THR A 120 -19.78 16.81 -4.26
N ASP A 121 -18.63 17.27 -4.74
CA ASP A 121 -17.97 18.48 -4.24
C ASP A 121 -17.66 18.42 -2.73
N GLN A 122 -17.43 17.22 -2.20
CA GLN A 122 -17.02 16.96 -0.82
C GLN A 122 -15.72 16.14 -0.77
N PRO A 123 -14.94 16.20 0.32
CA PRO A 123 -13.80 15.32 0.50
C PRO A 123 -14.20 13.84 0.44
N ALA A 124 -13.37 13.02 -0.20
CA ALA A 124 -13.56 11.58 -0.27
C ALA A 124 -12.24 10.84 -0.01
N GLN A 125 -12.32 9.74 0.70
CA GLN A 125 -11.17 8.93 1.09
C GLN A 125 -11.29 7.51 0.54
N GLY A 126 -10.16 6.80 0.48
CA GLY A 126 -10.12 5.40 0.12
C GLY A 126 -8.77 4.77 0.44
N GLU A 127 -8.68 3.47 0.16
CA GLU A 127 -7.41 2.74 0.17
C GLU A 127 -7.16 2.17 -1.22
N CYS A 128 -5.92 2.25 -1.69
CA CYS A 128 -5.52 1.84 -3.03
C CYS A 128 -4.29 0.96 -2.97
N HIS A 129 -4.39 -0.23 -3.53
CA HIS A 129 -3.23 -1.07 -3.83
C HIS A 129 -2.68 -0.66 -5.19
N LEU A 130 -1.41 -0.27 -5.23
CA LEU A 130 -0.74 0.14 -6.46
C LEU A 130 0.48 -0.74 -6.66
N CYS A 131 0.50 -1.43 -7.79
CA CYS A 131 1.68 -2.13 -8.26
C CYS A 131 2.26 -1.37 -9.44
N SER A 132 3.55 -1.07 -9.34
CA SER A 132 4.37 -0.45 -10.37
C SER A 132 5.30 -1.49 -10.98
N GLU A 133 5.58 -1.36 -12.27
CA GLU A 133 6.56 -2.19 -12.97
C GLU A 133 7.70 -1.30 -13.46
N VAL A 134 8.90 -1.47 -12.89
CA VAL A 134 10.10 -0.69 -13.23
C VAL A 134 11.25 -1.66 -13.48
N GLY A 135 11.82 -1.62 -14.69
CA GLY A 135 12.93 -2.51 -15.06
C GLY A 135 12.59 -4.01 -14.95
N GLY A 136 11.34 -4.39 -15.20
CA GLY A 136 10.86 -5.78 -15.08
C GLY A 136 10.63 -6.26 -13.64
N LYS A 137 10.82 -5.39 -12.64
CA LYS A 137 10.51 -5.68 -11.24
C LYS A 137 9.19 -5.04 -10.84
N PHE A 138 8.38 -5.81 -10.11
CA PHE A 138 7.16 -5.33 -9.52
C PHE A 138 7.42 -4.75 -8.14
N HIS A 139 6.92 -3.54 -7.92
CA HIS A 139 6.91 -2.87 -6.63
C HIS A 139 5.45 -2.57 -6.27
N CYS A 140 4.95 -3.18 -5.20
CA CYS A 140 3.58 -2.96 -4.76
C CYS A 140 3.58 -2.21 -3.43
N ALA A 141 2.70 -1.22 -3.33
CA ALA A 141 2.48 -0.43 -2.14
C ALA A 141 0.98 -0.24 -1.90
N GLU A 142 0.62 -0.06 -0.64
CA GLU A 142 -0.73 0.25 -0.20
C GLU A 142 -0.78 1.72 0.22
N PHE A 143 -1.73 2.45 -0.34
CA PHE A 143 -1.90 3.87 -0.07
C PHE A 143 -3.25 4.14 0.59
N ARG A 144 -3.26 4.90 1.67
CA ARG A 144 -4.43 5.68 2.06
C ARG A 144 -4.48 6.93 1.21
N VAL A 145 -5.63 7.21 0.62
CA VAL A 145 -5.81 8.34 -0.28
C VAL A 145 -6.91 9.27 0.20
N ASN A 146 -6.74 10.57 -0.06
CA ASN A 146 -7.75 11.59 0.21
C ASN A 146 -7.82 12.56 -0.95
N ALA A 147 -9.01 12.76 -1.52
CA ALA A 147 -9.30 13.72 -2.57
C ALA A 147 -10.19 14.84 -2.00
N THR A 148 -9.71 16.07 -2.04
CA THR A 148 -10.42 17.24 -1.50
C THR A 148 -10.64 18.27 -2.61
N PRO A 149 -11.89 18.65 -2.93
CA PRO A 149 -12.18 19.70 -3.89
C PRO A 149 -11.61 21.05 -3.49
N ILE A 150 -11.07 21.77 -4.47
CA ILE A 150 -10.61 23.14 -4.33
C ILE A 150 -10.89 23.92 -5.60
N ASN A 151 -11.16 25.22 -5.47
CA ASN A 151 -11.30 26.13 -6.59
C ASN A 151 -10.01 26.93 -6.76
N ILE A 152 -9.40 26.84 -7.95
CA ILE A 152 -8.19 27.60 -8.30
C ILE A 152 -8.54 28.51 -9.47
N ALA A 153 -8.56 29.82 -9.23
CA ALA A 153 -8.89 30.84 -10.24
C ALA A 153 -10.20 30.57 -11.02
N GLY A 154 -11.24 30.10 -10.32
CA GLY A 154 -12.55 29.78 -10.90
C GLY A 154 -12.67 28.34 -11.43
N GLU A 155 -11.58 27.57 -11.48
CA GLU A 155 -11.57 26.21 -12.01
C GLU A 155 -11.61 25.17 -10.90
N LYS A 156 -12.50 24.17 -11.05
CA LYS A 156 -12.60 23.04 -10.13
C LYS A 156 -11.39 22.12 -10.27
N CYS A 157 -10.66 21.99 -9.17
CA CYS A 157 -9.48 21.15 -9.02
C CYS A 157 -9.64 20.26 -7.77
N LEU A 158 -8.67 19.38 -7.54
CA LEU A 158 -8.56 18.56 -6.35
C LEU A 158 -7.16 18.73 -5.75
N VAL A 159 -7.10 18.79 -4.42
CA VAL A 159 -5.92 18.36 -3.66
C VAL A 159 -6.05 16.86 -3.44
N PHE A 160 -5.08 16.09 -3.92
CA PHE A 160 -5.06 14.64 -3.81
C PHE A 160 -3.81 14.21 -3.03
N VAL A 161 -4.01 13.51 -1.92
CA VAL A 161 -2.94 13.06 -1.02
C VAL A 161 -2.90 11.54 -1.03
N LEU A 162 -1.70 10.98 -1.12
CA LEU A 162 -1.43 9.55 -0.92
C LEU A 162 -0.43 9.36 0.21
N VAL A 163 -0.76 8.51 1.17
CA VAL A 163 0.11 8.13 2.30
C VAL A 163 0.36 6.65 2.20
N ASP A 164 1.63 6.24 2.13
CA ASP A 164 2.01 4.82 2.16
C ASP A 164 1.67 4.23 3.53
N ILE A 165 0.83 3.21 3.53
CA ILE A 165 0.38 2.47 4.73
C ILE A 165 0.82 1.01 4.66
N SER A 166 1.70 0.63 3.74
CA SER A 166 2.14 -0.77 3.53
C SER A 166 2.75 -1.36 4.80
N GLY A 167 3.66 -0.62 5.45
CA GLY A 167 4.29 -1.06 6.70
C GLY A 167 3.29 -1.18 7.86
N GLN A 168 2.38 -0.20 7.99
CA GLN A 168 1.31 -0.25 8.99
C GLN A 168 0.43 -1.49 8.79
N LYS A 169 -0.04 -1.74 7.57
CA LYS A 169 -0.91 -2.88 7.24
C LYS A 169 -0.22 -4.22 7.48
N ARG A 170 1.06 -4.33 7.10
CA ARG A 170 1.85 -5.53 7.36
C ARG A 170 1.99 -5.79 8.85
N ARG A 171 2.35 -4.76 9.63
CA ARG A 171 2.44 -4.84 11.09
C ARG A 171 1.13 -5.26 11.74
N GLU A 172 0.01 -4.62 11.37
CA GLU A 172 -1.32 -4.97 11.89
C GLU A 172 -1.71 -6.44 11.58
N ALA A 173 -1.34 -6.94 10.40
CA ALA A 173 -1.58 -8.34 10.04
C ALA A 173 -0.73 -9.30 10.89
N LEU A 174 0.55 -8.99 11.08
CA LEU A 174 1.48 -9.80 11.88
C LEU A 174 1.09 -9.81 13.36
N GLU A 175 0.73 -8.66 13.93
CA GLU A 175 0.25 -8.55 15.31
C GLU A 175 -1.02 -9.39 15.52
N ARG A 176 -1.94 -9.40 14.55
CA ARG A 176 -3.16 -10.22 14.63
C ARG A 176 -2.86 -11.71 14.65
N ILE A 177 -1.93 -12.16 13.81
CA ILE A 177 -1.48 -13.56 13.78
C ILE A 177 -0.82 -13.92 15.12
N PHE A 178 0.09 -13.08 15.60
CA PHE A 178 0.77 -13.27 16.88
C PHE A 178 -0.22 -13.42 18.05
N ILE A 179 -1.20 -12.51 18.18
CA ILE A 179 -2.20 -12.58 19.24
C ILE A 179 -3.04 -13.86 19.15
N HIS A 180 -3.39 -14.27 17.92
CA HIS A 180 -4.12 -15.50 17.70
C HIS A 180 -3.34 -16.73 18.17
N ASP A 181 -2.07 -16.82 17.81
CA ASP A 181 -1.22 -17.98 18.11
C ASP A 181 -0.85 -18.05 19.60
N LEU A 182 -0.56 -16.90 20.21
CA LEU A 182 -0.34 -16.80 21.65
C LEU A 182 -1.58 -17.25 22.43
N ARG A 183 -2.77 -16.75 22.04
CA ARG A 183 -4.03 -17.13 22.69
C ARG A 183 -4.27 -18.63 22.57
N ASN A 184 -4.09 -19.22 21.39
CA ASN A 184 -4.28 -20.66 21.20
C ASN A 184 -3.34 -21.48 22.07
N SER A 185 -2.08 -21.06 22.18
CA SER A 185 -1.07 -21.73 22.99
C SER A 185 -1.38 -21.64 24.49
N VAL A 186 -1.77 -20.47 24.98
CA VAL A 186 -2.19 -20.26 26.38
C VAL A 186 -3.47 -21.03 26.71
N THR A 187 -4.46 -21.04 25.81
CA THR A 187 -5.67 -21.85 26.00
C THR A 187 -5.35 -23.34 26.06
N GLY A 188 -4.43 -23.82 25.22
CA GLY A 188 -3.93 -25.19 25.29
C GLY A 188 -3.23 -25.50 26.61
N LEU A 189 -2.38 -24.59 27.10
CA LEU A 189 -1.69 -24.73 28.38
C LEU A 189 -2.65 -24.86 29.55
N LEU A 190 -3.67 -23.98 29.60
CA LEU A 190 -4.69 -24.02 30.63
C LEU A 190 -5.49 -25.33 30.58
N GLY A 191 -5.89 -25.77 29.38
CA GLY A 191 -6.62 -27.03 29.21
C GLY A 191 -5.83 -28.26 29.66
N TRP A 192 -4.52 -28.29 29.42
CA TRP A 192 -3.66 -29.36 29.97
C TRP A 192 -3.47 -29.21 31.49
N GLY A 193 -3.41 -27.98 32.02
CA GLY A 193 -3.40 -27.71 33.45
C GLY A 193 -4.62 -28.27 34.17
N ASP A 194 -5.82 -28.04 33.63
CA ASP A 194 -7.08 -28.59 34.18
C ASP A 194 -7.07 -30.14 34.18
N LEU A 195 -6.43 -30.75 33.17
CA LEU A 195 -6.28 -32.22 33.11
C LEU A 195 -5.30 -32.79 34.14
N LEU A 196 -4.37 -31.99 34.67
CA LEU A 196 -3.53 -32.38 35.79
C LEU A 196 -4.36 -32.54 37.08
N GLU A 197 -5.35 -31.69 37.29
CA GLU A 197 -6.26 -31.79 38.45
C GLU A 197 -7.12 -33.07 38.41
N THR A 198 -7.34 -33.63 37.21
CA THR A 198 -8.14 -34.86 37.01
C THR A 198 -7.30 -36.14 36.91
N GLY A 199 -5.97 -36.07 37.14
CA GLY A 199 -5.09 -37.23 37.31
C GLY A 199 -4.29 -37.68 36.07
N SER A 200 -4.35 -36.95 34.95
CA SER A 200 -3.62 -37.29 33.72
C SER A 200 -2.23 -36.61 33.67
N THR A 201 -1.29 -37.05 34.50
CA THR A 201 -0.07 -36.29 34.82
C THR A 201 1.01 -36.28 33.73
N GLU A 202 1.38 -37.42 33.13
CA GLU A 202 2.55 -37.48 32.24
C GLU A 202 2.30 -36.83 30.87
N LYS A 203 1.14 -37.11 30.25
CA LYS A 203 0.79 -36.56 28.93
C LYS A 203 0.57 -35.05 29.00
N ALA A 204 -0.15 -34.59 30.03
CA ALA A 204 -0.39 -33.16 30.24
C ALA A 204 0.94 -32.43 30.51
N ALA A 205 1.83 -32.97 31.34
CA ALA A 205 3.14 -32.37 31.58
C ALA A 205 3.97 -32.24 30.28
N LYS A 206 4.03 -33.28 29.45
CA LYS A 206 4.73 -33.23 28.15
C LYS A 206 4.14 -32.19 27.22
N SER A 207 2.82 -32.15 27.08
CA SER A 207 2.14 -31.17 26.23
C SER A 207 2.27 -29.73 26.74
N MET A 208 2.27 -29.52 28.06
CA MET A 208 2.52 -28.20 28.65
C MET A 208 3.94 -27.70 28.40
N ILE A 209 4.94 -28.57 28.55
CA ILE A 209 6.33 -28.23 28.22
C ILE A 209 6.45 -27.86 26.74
N GLN A 210 5.81 -28.63 25.86
CA GLN A 210 5.82 -28.36 24.42
C GLN A 210 5.20 -26.98 24.11
N LEU A 211 3.97 -26.72 24.57
CA LEU A 211 3.30 -25.44 24.33
C LEU A 211 4.07 -24.25 24.94
N SER A 212 4.71 -24.45 26.09
CA SER A 212 5.54 -23.40 26.70
C SER A 212 6.76 -23.06 25.84
N ARG A 213 7.38 -24.07 25.21
CA ARG A 213 8.48 -23.85 24.25
C ARG A 213 7.99 -23.17 22.98
N GLU A 214 6.83 -23.57 22.46
CA GLU A 214 6.21 -22.92 21.29
C GLU A 214 5.93 -21.45 21.56
N ILE A 215 5.41 -21.09 22.75
CA ILE A 215 5.23 -19.69 23.16
C ILE A 215 6.57 -18.94 23.19
N GLY A 216 7.62 -19.55 23.76
CA GLY A 216 8.95 -18.96 23.79
C GLY A 216 9.47 -18.62 22.40
N LEU A 217 9.38 -19.57 21.46
CA LEU A 217 9.77 -19.38 20.07
C LEU A 217 8.97 -18.25 19.39
N VAL A 218 7.64 -18.26 19.55
CA VAL A 218 6.76 -17.24 18.97
C VAL A 218 7.08 -15.84 19.50
N LEU A 219 7.44 -15.71 20.78
CA LEU A 219 7.86 -14.44 21.37
C LEU A 219 9.20 -13.95 20.81
N GLU A 220 10.19 -14.84 20.65
CA GLU A 220 11.48 -14.51 20.06
C GLU A 220 11.35 -14.08 18.59
N GLU A 221 10.57 -14.83 17.80
CA GLU A 221 10.28 -14.50 16.40
C GLU A 221 9.58 -13.15 16.28
N HIS A 222 8.59 -12.88 17.13
CA HIS A 222 7.88 -11.60 17.13
C HIS A 222 8.80 -10.43 17.51
N ALA A 223 9.68 -10.60 18.49
CA ALA A 223 10.67 -9.58 18.87
C ALA A 223 11.63 -9.28 17.72
N ALA A 224 12.17 -10.31 17.06
CA ALA A 224 13.04 -10.16 15.91
C ALA A 224 12.35 -9.42 14.75
N LEU A 225 11.09 -9.75 14.48
CA LEU A 225 10.27 -9.11 13.46
C LEU A 225 10.02 -7.63 13.76
N MET A 226 9.72 -7.31 15.03
CA MET A 226 9.54 -5.92 15.48
C MET A 226 10.80 -5.08 15.26
N HIS A 227 11.97 -5.64 15.59
CA HIS A 227 13.25 -4.98 15.31
C HIS A 227 13.52 -4.84 13.81
N ALA A 228 13.11 -5.81 12.99
CA ALA A 228 13.27 -5.70 11.53
C ALA A 228 12.44 -4.55 10.95
N GLU A 229 11.19 -4.38 11.41
CA GLU A 229 10.29 -3.32 10.94
C GLU A 229 10.67 -1.93 11.47
N SER A 230 11.30 -1.82 12.65
CA SER A 230 11.88 -0.55 13.13
C SER A 230 13.25 -0.22 12.53
N GLY A 231 13.86 -1.15 11.78
CA GLY A 231 15.22 -1.02 11.27
C GLY A 231 16.31 -1.21 12.34
N GLU A 232 15.96 -1.80 13.47
CA GLU A 232 16.83 -2.03 14.63
C GLU A 232 17.30 -3.50 14.74
N LEU A 233 17.01 -4.35 13.74
CA LEU A 233 17.40 -5.76 13.77
C LEU A 233 18.93 -5.90 13.78
N CYS A 234 19.46 -6.33 14.93
CA CYS A 234 20.85 -6.69 15.08
C CYS A 234 21.06 -8.14 14.65
N VAL A 235 21.75 -8.34 13.52
CA VAL A 235 22.18 -9.67 13.08
C VAL A 235 23.42 -10.10 13.84
N SER A 236 23.38 -11.29 14.44
CA SER A 236 24.57 -11.94 15.02
C SER A 236 25.22 -12.80 13.94
N LEU A 237 26.41 -12.41 13.49
CA LEU A 237 27.18 -13.19 12.54
C LEU A 237 28.07 -14.17 13.30
N ALA A 238 27.93 -15.46 13.02
CA ALA A 238 28.75 -16.53 13.57
C ALA A 238 29.15 -17.50 12.46
N GLU A 239 30.32 -18.12 12.60
CA GLU A 239 30.67 -19.29 11.79
C GLU A 239 29.84 -20.47 12.31
N VAL A 240 29.14 -21.13 11.39
CA VAL A 240 28.29 -22.30 11.67
C VAL A 240 28.67 -23.41 10.70
N SER A 241 28.73 -24.65 11.21
CA SER A 241 28.95 -25.80 10.36
C SER A 241 27.71 -26.05 9.51
N VAL A 242 27.91 -26.30 8.21
CA VAL A 242 26.82 -26.69 7.31
C VAL A 242 26.16 -27.98 7.78
N GLU A 243 26.94 -28.92 8.33
CA GLU A 243 26.41 -30.17 8.90
C GLU A 243 25.51 -29.92 10.12
N GLU A 244 25.89 -29.00 11.01
CA GLU A 244 25.06 -28.62 12.17
C GLU A 244 23.73 -28.00 11.76
N ILE A 245 23.72 -27.20 10.69
CA ILE A 245 22.47 -26.63 10.13
C ILE A 245 21.59 -27.76 9.59
N PHE A 246 22.14 -28.67 8.80
CA PHE A 246 21.38 -29.80 8.25
C PHE A 246 20.85 -30.73 9.34
N ASP A 247 21.62 -31.02 10.37
CA ASP A 247 21.20 -31.84 11.50
C ASP A 247 20.07 -31.16 12.29
N THR A 248 20.18 -29.85 12.53
CA THR A 248 19.16 -29.06 13.23
C THR A 248 17.85 -29.02 12.44
N VAL A 249 17.92 -28.73 11.14
CA VAL A 249 16.74 -28.69 10.26
C VAL A 249 16.12 -30.08 10.12
N SER A 250 16.94 -31.12 9.97
CA SER A 250 16.46 -32.51 9.88
C SER A 250 15.75 -32.94 11.17
N ALA A 251 16.33 -32.65 12.34
CA ALA A 251 15.72 -32.94 13.63
C ALA A 251 14.36 -32.22 13.81
N ALA A 252 14.25 -30.96 13.37
CA ALA A 252 13.01 -30.20 13.42
C ALA A 252 11.93 -30.77 12.47
N LEU A 253 12.31 -31.23 11.28
CA LEU A 253 11.39 -31.75 10.27
C LEU A 253 10.92 -33.19 10.56
N ILE A 254 11.73 -34.03 11.21
CA ILE A 254 11.39 -35.42 11.55
C ILE A 254 10.10 -35.53 12.39
N CYS A 255 9.78 -34.48 13.16
CA CYS A 255 8.56 -34.41 13.98
C CYS A 255 7.30 -33.98 13.21
N THR A 256 7.43 -33.61 11.92
CA THR A 256 6.30 -33.15 11.11
C THR A 256 5.73 -34.29 10.25
N GLU A 257 4.40 -34.33 10.08
CA GLU A 257 3.74 -35.36 9.25
C GLU A 257 4.24 -35.36 7.79
N ALA A 258 4.71 -34.21 7.29
CA ALA A 258 5.23 -34.04 5.94
C ALA A 258 6.56 -34.78 5.67
N ALA A 259 7.30 -35.16 6.72
CA ALA A 259 8.60 -35.84 6.60
C ALA A 259 8.50 -37.38 6.62
N ARG A 260 7.31 -37.97 6.86
CA ARG A 260 7.15 -39.44 6.85
C ARG A 260 7.46 -40.03 5.47
N GLY A 261 8.52 -40.84 5.40
CA GLY A 261 8.88 -41.63 4.22
C GLY A 261 9.75 -40.90 3.17
N LYS A 262 10.22 -39.69 3.46
CA LYS A 262 11.16 -38.96 2.61
C LYS A 262 12.53 -38.99 3.27
N ARG A 263 13.46 -39.77 2.70
CA ARG A 263 14.89 -39.72 2.98
C ARG A 263 15.54 -38.66 2.12
#